data_AF-A0A7Z0D678-F1
#
_entry.id   AF-A0A7Z0D678-F1
#
_cell.length_a   1.000
_cell.length_b   1.000
_cell.length_c   1.000
_cell.angle_alpha   90.00
_cell.angle_beta   90.00
_cell.angle_gamma   90.00
#
_symmetry.space_group_name_H-M   'P 1'
#
loop_
_entity.id
_entity.type
_entity.pdbx_description
1 polymer ?
#
loop_
_entity_poly.entity_id
_entity_poly.type
_entity_poly.pdbx_seq_one_letter_code
_entity_poly.pdbx_strand_id
1 'polypeptide(L)'
;MIDMSTWEELVVDVVNDVRLDPRNVRLDIPEGVPESDIVQDVFTNEKALSLVEGIAKVGLLTHEVPIVLERDGQLIVVEGNRRVAALKAIQNPYLAPDHQARIGKLAQAVPDRAAIRRITVKKAPSQDDADQLVAALHTGNQRVAWGPARQAAFFQAQLDAGKSPEELIAQYPTIDVRKFITRSKILELFRNVTYDDPSLGDYARKRRFPVSTLARLYENERFLDLVGIHIQNGTGEVSLVSSAGLFKRVATKIVSDIRDGVINTRTLNKTSSDRYVEYMDDLRDLLEEHKDDEPANGETASTHSEASNSPANGSQPPGSDGQGQGSQAHDGAVGDSRGSNDAGRDKPKPLPRKRNYLNTDNLTVPTSFPASIHEIVKELSALNIQRFPNATLDLLRTFLEKTIKAHAEVLGEEIKRSSNEQGFVYLSNCLVWLEQHFKSTGQTAFIQPVQKIRGGRYGFVGSKAQLDATNHNHHIFATPDDVRECWATIEGVMKTVLKP
;
A
#
# COMPACT_ATOMS: atom_id res chain seq x y z
N MET A 1 -13.80 -3.72 -34.58
CA MET A 1 -13.48 -4.52 -33.38
C MET A 1 -12.15 -4.00 -32.88
N ILE A 2 -11.99 -3.76 -31.57
CA ILE A 2 -10.70 -3.33 -31.03
C ILE A 2 -9.65 -4.41 -31.33
N ASP A 3 -8.52 -3.99 -31.88
CA ASP A 3 -7.32 -4.82 -32.02
C ASP A 3 -6.13 -4.14 -31.32
N MET A 4 -5.92 -4.50 -30.05
CA MET A 4 -4.83 -3.97 -29.22
C MET A 4 -3.44 -4.43 -29.69
N SER A 5 -3.32 -5.35 -30.65
CA SER A 5 -2.01 -5.71 -31.23
C SER A 5 -1.46 -4.59 -32.11
N THR A 6 -2.34 -3.76 -32.68
CA THR A 6 -1.97 -2.58 -33.50
C THR A 6 -1.63 -1.34 -32.68
N TRP A 7 -1.89 -1.35 -31.37
CA TRP A 7 -1.69 -0.19 -30.49
C TRP A 7 -0.23 -0.03 -30.09
N GLU A 8 0.30 1.18 -30.26
CA GLU A 8 1.67 1.58 -29.96
C GLU A 8 2.07 1.24 -28.51
N GLU A 9 3.18 0.53 -28.33
CA GLU A 9 3.75 0.21 -27.02
C GLU A 9 4.88 1.19 -26.68
N LEU A 10 4.77 1.85 -25.52
CA LEU A 10 5.68 2.87 -25.05
C LEU A 10 6.27 2.46 -23.70
N VAL A 11 7.57 2.73 -23.48
CA VAL A 11 8.20 2.63 -22.16
C VAL A 11 8.28 4.02 -21.56
N VAL A 12 7.58 4.25 -20.45
CA VAL A 12 7.35 5.57 -19.84
C VAL A 12 7.79 5.61 -18.38
N ASP A 13 8.32 6.76 -17.94
CA ASP A 13 8.56 7.07 -16.53
C ASP A 13 7.24 7.48 -15.85
N VAL A 14 6.76 6.68 -14.90
CA VAL A 14 5.49 6.92 -14.18
C VAL A 14 5.42 8.27 -13.47
N VAL A 15 6.56 8.91 -13.20
CA VAL A 15 6.61 10.21 -12.51
C VAL A 15 6.51 11.38 -13.49
N ASN A 16 7.16 11.29 -14.65
CA ASN A 16 7.37 12.43 -15.55
C ASN A 16 6.53 12.37 -16.83
N ASP A 17 6.32 11.18 -17.39
CA ASP A 17 5.88 11.03 -18.78
C ASP A 17 4.36 10.75 -18.89
N VAL A 18 3.73 10.28 -17.80
CA VAL A 18 2.30 9.97 -17.73
C VAL A 18 1.59 10.69 -16.58
N ARG A 19 0.33 11.06 -16.80
CA ARG A 19 -0.59 11.63 -15.80
C ARG A 19 -1.79 10.71 -15.56
N LEU A 20 -2.32 10.69 -14.34
CA LEU A 20 -3.60 10.02 -14.06
C LEU A 20 -4.77 10.77 -14.73
N ASP A 21 -5.80 10.07 -15.22
CA ASP A 21 -7.01 10.72 -15.74
C ASP A 21 -7.94 11.10 -14.57
N PRO A 22 -8.18 12.39 -14.27
CA PRO A 22 -9.08 12.79 -13.20
C PRO A 22 -10.52 12.29 -13.42
N ARG A 23 -10.91 12.01 -14.67
CA ARG A 23 -12.28 11.65 -15.06
C ARG A 23 -12.60 10.16 -14.83
N ASN A 24 -11.60 9.32 -14.61
CA ASN A 24 -11.78 7.89 -14.29
C ASN A 24 -11.74 7.64 -12.76
N VAL A 25 -11.37 8.63 -11.97
CA VAL A 25 -11.56 8.59 -10.52
C VAL A 25 -12.97 9.12 -10.23
N ARG A 26 -13.79 8.34 -9.52
CA ARG A 26 -15.25 8.57 -9.37
C ARG A 26 -15.57 9.71 -8.42
N LEU A 27 -15.21 10.91 -8.82
CA LEU A 27 -15.34 12.12 -8.01
C LEU A 27 -16.02 13.19 -8.85
N ASP A 28 -16.83 14.00 -8.18
CA ASP A 28 -17.12 15.37 -8.62
C ASP A 28 -15.86 16.25 -8.42
N ILE A 29 -14.69 15.77 -8.88
CA ILE A 29 -13.45 16.55 -8.95
C ILE A 29 -13.65 17.58 -10.08
N PRO A 30 -13.51 18.88 -9.81
CA PRO A 30 -13.45 19.88 -10.87
C PRO A 30 -12.23 19.64 -11.78
N GLU A 31 -12.33 20.01 -13.06
CA GLU A 31 -11.16 20.02 -13.93
C GLU A 31 -10.06 20.93 -13.34
N GLY A 32 -8.81 20.46 -13.35
CA GLY A 32 -7.64 21.19 -12.83
C GLY A 32 -7.16 20.82 -11.42
N VAL A 33 -7.79 19.84 -10.74
CA VAL A 33 -7.30 19.35 -9.43
C VAL A 33 -5.87 18.75 -9.52
N PRO A 34 -4.98 19.02 -8.54
CA PRO A 34 -3.62 18.46 -8.51
C PRO A 34 -3.55 16.93 -8.57
N GLU A 35 -2.55 16.39 -9.28
CA GLU A 35 -2.34 14.93 -9.40
C GLU A 35 -2.10 14.23 -8.04
N SER A 36 -1.61 14.95 -7.03
CA SER A 36 -1.51 14.44 -5.64
C SER A 36 -2.86 13.99 -5.09
N ASP A 37 -3.91 14.72 -5.42
CA ASP A 37 -5.23 14.54 -4.81
C ASP A 37 -5.94 13.37 -5.51
N ILE A 38 -5.71 13.21 -6.82
CA ILE A 38 -6.08 12.01 -7.59
C ILE A 38 -5.39 10.76 -7.03
N VAL A 39 -4.10 10.83 -6.68
CA VAL A 39 -3.39 9.70 -6.04
C VAL A 39 -4.00 9.40 -4.66
N GLN A 40 -4.14 10.41 -3.80
CA GLN A 40 -4.69 10.23 -2.45
C GLN A 40 -6.09 9.62 -2.47
N ASP A 41 -6.96 10.03 -3.39
CA ASP A 41 -8.28 9.40 -3.55
C ASP A 41 -8.19 7.93 -3.98
N VAL A 42 -7.39 7.63 -5.01
CA VAL A 42 -7.21 6.27 -5.52
C VAL A 42 -6.64 5.32 -4.45
N PHE A 43 -5.91 5.86 -3.47
CA PHE A 43 -5.52 5.13 -2.27
C PHE A 43 -6.67 4.94 -1.27
N THR A 44 -7.46 5.99 -1.01
CA THR A 44 -8.59 6.01 -0.07
C THR A 44 -9.75 5.11 -0.52
N ASN A 45 -10.23 5.30 -1.75
CA ASN A 45 -11.48 4.72 -2.26
C ASN A 45 -11.24 3.47 -3.12
N GLU A 46 -10.13 3.41 -3.87
CA GLU A 46 -9.85 2.36 -4.85
C GLU A 46 -8.80 1.32 -4.38
N LYS A 47 -8.46 1.32 -3.09
CA LYS A 47 -7.60 0.32 -2.42
C LYS A 47 -6.19 0.18 -3.02
N ALA A 48 -5.63 1.23 -3.63
CA ALA A 48 -4.31 1.17 -4.28
C ALA A 48 -3.15 0.78 -3.34
N LEU A 49 -3.31 0.95 -2.02
CA LEU A 49 -2.39 0.44 -1.00
C LEU A 49 -2.14 -1.08 -1.12
N SER A 50 -3.16 -1.86 -1.50
CA SER A 50 -3.02 -3.31 -1.73
C SER A 50 -2.11 -3.65 -2.90
N LEU A 51 -2.05 -2.78 -3.92
CA LEU A 51 -1.11 -2.91 -5.04
C LEU A 51 0.32 -2.57 -4.61
N VAL A 52 0.51 -1.57 -3.75
CA VAL A 52 1.83 -1.29 -3.15
C VAL A 52 2.35 -2.50 -2.37
N GLU A 53 1.50 -3.14 -1.57
CA GLU A 53 1.86 -4.35 -0.83
C GLU A 53 2.15 -5.55 -1.75
N GLY A 54 1.36 -5.73 -2.81
CA GLY A 54 1.62 -6.73 -3.84
C GLY A 54 2.96 -6.52 -4.53
N ILE A 55 3.25 -5.30 -4.98
CA ILE A 55 4.50 -4.94 -5.67
C ILE A 55 5.71 -5.11 -4.74
N ALA A 56 5.61 -4.71 -3.47
CA ALA A 56 6.70 -4.85 -2.51
C ALA A 56 7.01 -6.32 -2.13
N LYS A 57 6.00 -7.20 -2.16
CA LYS A 57 6.15 -8.62 -1.75
C LYS A 57 6.38 -9.60 -2.90
N VAL A 58 5.85 -9.33 -4.08
CA VAL A 58 5.79 -10.26 -5.24
C VAL A 58 6.37 -9.64 -6.51
N GLY A 59 6.60 -8.32 -6.54
CA GLY A 59 7.04 -7.59 -7.72
C GLY A 59 5.89 -7.07 -8.58
N LEU A 60 6.24 -6.28 -9.61
CA LEU A 60 5.28 -5.71 -10.54
C LEU A 60 4.81 -6.78 -11.56
N LEU A 61 3.56 -7.19 -11.46
CA LEU A 61 2.95 -8.12 -12.42
C LEU A 61 2.63 -7.41 -13.75
N THR A 62 3.23 -7.86 -14.84
CA THR A 62 3.19 -7.20 -16.18
C THR A 62 2.05 -7.66 -17.10
N HIS A 63 1.27 -8.67 -16.70
CA HIS A 63 0.14 -9.22 -17.48
C HIS A 63 -1.04 -8.25 -17.72
N GLU A 64 -1.04 -7.09 -17.07
CA GLU A 64 -2.02 -6.01 -17.27
C GLU A 64 -1.28 -4.70 -17.58
N VAL A 65 -1.03 -4.47 -18.87
CA VAL A 65 -0.41 -3.25 -19.39
C VAL A 65 -1.38 -2.07 -19.23
N PRO A 66 -1.02 -0.97 -18.55
CA PRO A 66 -1.86 0.22 -18.49
C PRO A 66 -2.07 0.85 -19.85
N ILE A 67 -3.23 1.48 -20.04
CA ILE A 67 -3.59 2.13 -21.30
C ILE A 67 -3.51 3.63 -21.11
N VAL A 68 -2.84 4.30 -22.04
CA VAL A 68 -2.71 5.76 -22.09
C VAL A 68 -3.36 6.31 -23.35
N LEU A 69 -3.74 7.58 -23.31
CA LEU A 69 -4.22 8.34 -24.44
C LEU A 69 -3.51 9.70 -24.47
N GLU A 70 -3.13 10.17 -25.65
CA GLU A 70 -2.44 11.44 -25.80
C GLU A 70 -3.45 12.61 -25.86
N ARG A 71 -3.37 13.54 -24.90
CA ARG A 71 -4.16 14.78 -24.88
C ARG A 71 -3.21 15.96 -24.65
N ASP A 72 -3.31 17.00 -25.47
CA ASP A 72 -2.49 18.22 -25.37
C ASP A 72 -0.97 17.96 -25.24
N GLY A 73 -0.48 16.91 -25.92
CA GLY A 73 0.92 16.47 -25.87
C GLY A 73 1.35 15.77 -24.58
N GLN A 74 0.41 15.30 -23.76
CA GLN A 74 0.64 14.52 -22.54
C GLN A 74 -0.04 13.14 -22.62
N LEU A 75 0.60 12.11 -22.07
CA LEU A 75 0.02 10.78 -21.96
C LEU A 75 -0.83 10.68 -20.69
N ILE A 76 -2.14 10.51 -20.86
CA ILE A 76 -3.13 10.42 -19.78
C ILE A 76 -3.56 8.95 -19.59
N VAL A 77 -3.50 8.42 -18.37
CA VAL A 77 -3.81 7.02 -18.04
C VAL A 77 -5.32 6.81 -18.03
N VAL A 78 -5.84 6.22 -19.10
CA VAL A 78 -7.27 5.91 -19.24
C VAL A 78 -7.65 4.57 -18.61
N GLU A 79 -6.73 3.60 -18.56
CA GLU A 79 -6.93 2.33 -17.83
C GLU A 79 -5.68 1.96 -17.02
N GLY A 80 -5.89 1.40 -15.81
CA GLY A 80 -4.81 1.05 -14.90
C GLY A 80 -4.42 2.16 -13.91
N ASN A 81 -5.26 3.17 -13.72
CA ASN A 81 -5.01 4.31 -12.79
C ASN A 81 -4.50 3.87 -11.41
N ARG A 82 -5.12 2.84 -10.80
CA ARG A 82 -4.69 2.28 -9.50
C ARG A 82 -3.24 1.76 -9.50
N ARG A 83 -2.81 1.13 -10.60
CA ARG A 83 -1.44 0.62 -10.77
C ARG A 83 -0.46 1.77 -10.92
N VAL A 84 -0.77 2.76 -11.75
CA VAL A 84 0.11 3.93 -11.95
C VAL A 84 0.18 4.79 -10.69
N ALA A 85 -0.93 4.98 -9.97
CA ALA A 85 -0.96 5.67 -8.67
C ALA A 85 -0.11 4.93 -7.62
N ALA A 86 -0.23 3.60 -7.51
CA ALA A 86 0.61 2.80 -6.62
C ALA A 86 2.10 2.93 -6.96
N LEU A 87 2.47 2.90 -8.24
CA LEU A 87 3.85 3.09 -8.70
C LEU A 87 4.36 4.52 -8.42
N LYS A 88 3.57 5.56 -8.73
CA LYS A 88 3.88 6.97 -8.37
C LYS A 88 4.10 7.12 -6.87
N ALA A 89 3.26 6.52 -6.02
CA ALA A 89 3.38 6.57 -4.57
C ALA A 89 4.59 5.77 -4.03
N ILE A 90 4.98 4.65 -4.65
CA ILE A 90 6.25 3.99 -4.32
C ILE A 90 7.45 4.90 -4.66
N GLN A 91 7.37 5.69 -5.74
CA GLN A 91 8.40 6.70 -6.03
C GLN A 91 8.37 7.89 -5.06
N ASN A 92 7.18 8.33 -4.64
CA ASN A 92 7.00 9.44 -3.71
C ASN A 92 5.84 9.17 -2.73
N PRO A 93 6.11 8.66 -1.51
CA PRO A 93 5.08 8.36 -0.52
C PRO A 93 4.23 9.57 -0.07
N TYR A 94 4.74 10.80 -0.24
CA TYR A 94 4.02 12.03 0.09
C TYR A 94 2.81 12.29 -0.83
N LEU A 95 2.66 11.56 -1.95
CA LEU A 95 1.47 11.63 -2.81
C LEU A 95 0.23 10.97 -2.20
N ALA A 96 0.36 10.22 -1.11
CA ALA A 96 -0.76 9.65 -0.37
C ALA A 96 -0.56 9.83 1.16
N PRO A 97 -0.75 11.05 1.71
CA PRO A 97 -0.44 11.39 3.10
C PRO A 97 -0.95 10.38 4.14
N ASP A 98 -2.21 9.95 4.04
CA ASP A 98 -2.85 9.02 5.00
C ASP A 98 -2.16 7.65 5.07
N HIS A 99 -1.37 7.30 4.07
CA HIS A 99 -0.66 6.03 3.96
C HIS A 99 0.86 6.20 3.82
N GLN A 100 1.37 7.44 3.87
CA GLN A 100 2.77 7.80 3.62
C GLN A 100 3.76 6.92 4.40
N ALA A 101 3.53 6.72 5.71
CA ALA A 101 4.42 5.93 6.56
C ALA A 101 4.44 4.43 6.15
N ARG A 102 3.28 3.86 5.80
CA ARG A 102 3.16 2.45 5.36
C ARG A 102 3.75 2.27 3.97
N ILE A 103 3.46 3.18 3.04
CA ILE A 103 4.04 3.18 1.69
C ILE A 103 5.56 3.36 1.77
N GLY A 104 6.07 4.25 2.62
CA GLY A 104 7.51 4.44 2.83
C GLY A 104 8.21 3.15 3.29
N LYS A 105 7.63 2.43 4.25
CA LYS A 105 8.15 1.12 4.71
C LYS A 105 8.09 0.05 3.61
N LEU A 106 7.01 -0.01 2.83
CA LEU A 106 6.86 -0.96 1.73
C LEU A 106 7.82 -0.65 0.57
N ALA A 107 8.01 0.63 0.24
CA ALA A 107 8.93 1.09 -0.79
C ALA A 107 10.40 0.80 -0.47
N GLN A 108 10.78 0.69 0.81
CA GLN A 108 12.11 0.22 1.24
C GLN A 108 12.32 -1.28 0.99
N ALA A 109 11.25 -2.08 0.92
CA ALA A 109 11.33 -3.51 0.63
C ALA A 109 11.38 -3.82 -0.89
N VAL A 110 11.13 -2.82 -1.75
CA VAL A 110 11.27 -2.95 -3.21
C VAL A 110 12.76 -2.94 -3.58
N PRO A 111 13.33 -4.03 -4.14
CA PRO A 111 14.78 -4.12 -4.38
C PRO A 111 15.30 -3.11 -5.41
N ASP A 112 14.55 -2.88 -6.49
CA ASP A 112 14.86 -1.88 -7.50
C ASP A 112 13.64 -1.00 -7.80
N ARG A 113 13.63 0.18 -7.16
CA ARG A 113 12.62 1.22 -7.40
C ARG A 113 12.76 1.88 -8.78
N ALA A 114 13.93 1.87 -9.40
CA ALA A 114 14.14 2.46 -10.72
C ALA A 114 13.60 1.55 -11.83
N ALA A 115 13.73 0.23 -11.69
CA ALA A 115 13.11 -0.75 -12.59
C ALA A 115 11.59 -0.56 -12.66
N ILE A 116 10.89 -0.52 -11.52
CA ILE A 116 9.43 -0.32 -11.50
C ILE A 116 8.97 1.12 -11.76
N ARG A 117 9.90 2.08 -11.91
CA ARG A 117 9.59 3.46 -12.32
C ARG A 117 9.36 3.58 -13.82
N ARG A 118 9.99 2.71 -14.62
CA ARG A 118 9.76 2.62 -16.07
C ARG A 118 8.85 1.43 -16.36
N ILE A 119 7.71 1.69 -16.97
CA ILE A 119 6.74 0.64 -17.32
C ILE A 119 6.39 0.69 -18.79
N THR A 120 6.03 -0.45 -19.35
CA THR A 120 5.35 -0.51 -20.65
C THR A 120 3.90 -0.06 -20.47
N VAL A 121 3.42 0.78 -21.37
CA VAL A 121 2.01 1.16 -21.56
C VAL A 121 1.63 0.97 -23.02
N LYS A 122 0.33 0.78 -23.30
CA LYS A 122 -0.21 0.85 -24.67
C LYS A 122 -0.92 2.18 -24.88
N LYS A 123 -0.62 2.87 -25.97
CA LYS A 123 -1.32 4.09 -26.38
C LYS A 123 -2.52 3.74 -27.25
N ALA A 124 -3.71 4.13 -26.81
CA ALA A 124 -4.94 4.01 -27.59
C ALA A 124 -4.89 4.97 -28.79
N PRO A 125 -5.32 4.54 -30.00
CA PRO A 125 -5.34 5.41 -31.18
C PRO A 125 -6.33 6.57 -31.09
N SER A 126 -7.45 6.39 -30.37
CA SER A 126 -8.52 7.37 -30.21
C SER A 126 -9.20 7.26 -28.85
N GLN A 127 -10.03 8.27 -28.51
CA GLN A 127 -10.85 8.26 -27.30
C GLN A 127 -11.92 7.15 -27.36
N ASP A 128 -12.54 6.94 -28.52
CA ASP A 128 -13.55 5.90 -28.73
C ASP A 128 -12.96 4.48 -28.54
N ASP A 129 -11.73 4.25 -29.02
CA ASP A 129 -11.00 2.99 -28.83
C ASP A 129 -10.70 2.73 -27.34
N ALA A 130 -10.30 3.76 -26.61
CA ALA A 130 -10.05 3.68 -25.17
C ALA A 130 -11.35 3.40 -24.40
N ASP A 131 -12.42 4.14 -24.69
CA ASP A 131 -13.69 4.03 -23.98
C ASP A 131 -14.38 2.70 -24.24
N GLN A 132 -14.31 2.17 -25.48
CA GLN A 132 -14.82 0.83 -25.78
C GLN A 132 -14.01 -0.27 -25.04
N LEU A 133 -12.70 -0.11 -24.84
CA LEU A 133 -11.90 -1.05 -24.03
C LEU A 133 -12.23 -0.94 -22.53
N VAL A 134 -12.30 0.27 -21.99
CA VAL A 134 -12.66 0.53 -20.58
C VAL A 134 -14.04 -0.04 -20.29
N ALA A 135 -15.02 0.20 -21.18
CA ALA A 135 -16.35 -0.40 -21.07
C ALA A 135 -16.28 -1.94 -21.07
N ALA A 136 -15.53 -2.55 -21.99
CA ALA A 136 -15.40 -4.01 -22.05
C ALA A 136 -14.76 -4.62 -20.78
N LEU A 137 -13.79 -3.92 -20.16
CA LEU A 137 -13.09 -4.38 -18.95
C LEU A 137 -13.91 -4.20 -17.67
N HIS A 138 -14.67 -3.11 -17.54
CA HIS A 138 -15.34 -2.73 -16.29
C HIS A 138 -16.84 -3.01 -16.24
N THR A 139 -17.53 -3.12 -17.39
CA THR A 139 -18.96 -3.48 -17.42
C THR A 139 -19.20 -4.99 -17.53
N GLY A 140 -18.19 -5.76 -17.96
CA GLY A 140 -18.24 -7.21 -18.12
C GLY A 140 -17.39 -7.98 -17.11
N ASN A 141 -17.89 -9.12 -16.63
CA ASN A 141 -17.12 -10.05 -15.80
C ASN A 141 -16.14 -10.89 -16.64
N GLN A 142 -15.07 -10.27 -17.16
CA GLN A 142 -14.06 -11.00 -17.96
C GLN A 142 -13.26 -12.04 -17.16
N ARG A 143 -13.18 -11.89 -15.84
CA ARG A 143 -12.42 -12.80 -14.95
C ARG A 143 -13.32 -13.42 -13.90
N VAL A 144 -13.61 -14.71 -14.05
CA VAL A 144 -14.33 -15.50 -13.04
C VAL A 144 -13.35 -15.97 -11.96
N ALA A 145 -13.45 -15.40 -10.76
CA ALA A 145 -12.66 -15.83 -9.61
C ALA A 145 -12.87 -17.32 -9.31
N TRP A 146 -11.80 -18.02 -8.91
CA TRP A 146 -11.90 -19.43 -8.53
C TRP A 146 -12.71 -19.58 -7.24
N GLY A 147 -13.76 -20.41 -7.27
CA GLY A 147 -14.53 -20.73 -6.06
C GLY A 147 -13.71 -21.48 -5.00
N PRO A 148 -14.13 -21.47 -3.72
CA PRO A 148 -13.36 -21.98 -2.58
C PRO A 148 -12.77 -23.38 -2.74
N ALA A 149 -13.50 -24.29 -3.39
CA ALA A 149 -13.06 -25.66 -3.66
C ALA A 149 -11.90 -25.73 -4.69
N ARG A 150 -11.92 -24.88 -5.73
CA ARG A 150 -10.84 -24.84 -6.73
C ARG A 150 -9.59 -24.18 -6.17
N GLN A 151 -9.74 -23.19 -5.30
CA GLN A 151 -8.62 -22.60 -4.57
C GLN A 151 -7.94 -23.64 -3.65
N ALA A 152 -8.71 -24.39 -2.86
CA ALA A 152 -8.17 -25.47 -2.03
C ALA A 152 -7.44 -26.54 -2.87
N ALA A 153 -8.07 -27.00 -3.96
CA ALA A 153 -7.47 -28.01 -4.86
C ALA A 153 -6.14 -27.57 -5.49
N PHE A 154 -5.94 -26.27 -5.74
CA PHE A 154 -4.66 -25.75 -6.23
C PHE A 154 -3.54 -25.90 -5.20
N PHE A 155 -3.79 -25.59 -3.93
CA PHE A 155 -2.80 -25.77 -2.87
C PHE A 155 -2.60 -27.25 -2.51
N GLN A 156 -3.66 -28.07 -2.57
CA GLN A 156 -3.54 -29.52 -2.37
C GLN A 156 -2.59 -30.15 -3.39
N ALA A 157 -2.75 -29.85 -4.68
CA ALA A 157 -1.87 -30.38 -5.72
C ALA A 157 -0.39 -29.99 -5.54
N GLN A 158 -0.10 -28.89 -4.83
CA GLN A 158 1.26 -28.48 -4.49
C GLN A 158 1.83 -29.25 -3.28
N LEU A 159 0.99 -29.60 -2.30
CA LEU A 159 1.34 -30.52 -1.20
C LEU A 159 1.56 -31.94 -1.74
N ASP A 160 0.69 -32.41 -2.62
CA ASP A 160 0.80 -33.72 -3.27
C ASP A 160 2.06 -33.83 -4.15
N ALA A 161 2.55 -32.71 -4.67
CA ALA A 161 3.82 -32.58 -5.38
C ALA A 161 5.05 -32.50 -4.44
N GLY A 162 4.87 -32.66 -3.13
CA GLY A 162 5.95 -32.78 -2.13
C GLY A 162 6.38 -31.48 -1.45
N LYS A 163 5.69 -30.35 -1.65
CA LYS A 163 6.00 -29.11 -0.91
C LYS A 163 5.42 -29.14 0.51
N SER A 164 6.14 -28.56 1.46
CA SER A 164 5.63 -28.40 2.83
C SER A 164 4.64 -27.24 2.95
N PRO A 165 3.75 -27.24 3.96
CA PRO A 165 2.91 -26.08 4.29
C PRO A 165 3.69 -24.78 4.49
N GLU A 166 4.84 -24.84 5.17
CA GLU A 166 5.73 -23.71 5.44
C GLU A 166 6.34 -23.14 4.15
N GLU A 167 6.81 -24.01 3.26
CA GLU A 167 7.33 -23.61 1.95
C GLU A 167 6.26 -22.88 1.12
N LEU A 168 5.01 -23.36 1.14
CA LEU A 168 3.91 -22.70 0.46
C LEU A 168 3.58 -21.34 1.09
N ILE A 169 3.53 -21.24 2.42
CA ILE A 169 3.29 -19.98 3.14
C ILE A 169 4.39 -18.96 2.80
N ALA A 170 5.65 -19.38 2.77
CA ALA A 170 6.77 -18.53 2.37
C ALA A 170 6.73 -18.13 0.89
N GLN A 171 6.33 -19.04 0.00
CA GLN A 171 6.26 -18.80 -1.45
C GLN A 171 5.15 -17.84 -1.86
N TYR A 172 4.06 -17.73 -1.10
CA TYR A 172 2.90 -16.89 -1.44
C TYR A 172 2.59 -15.83 -0.37
N PRO A 173 3.48 -14.85 -0.10
CA PRO A 173 3.40 -13.90 1.03
C PRO A 173 2.26 -12.87 0.98
N THR A 174 1.44 -12.90 -0.07
CA THR A 174 0.22 -12.10 -0.27
C THR A 174 -1.06 -12.93 -0.19
N ILE A 175 -0.96 -14.24 0.00
CA ILE A 175 -2.07 -15.19 0.00
C ILE A 175 -2.16 -15.86 1.36
N ASP A 176 -3.38 -16.00 1.89
CA ASP A 176 -3.65 -16.77 3.11
C ASP A 176 -3.63 -18.27 2.81
N VAL A 177 -2.43 -18.81 2.56
CA VAL A 177 -2.19 -20.23 2.25
C VAL A 177 -2.76 -21.14 3.35
N ARG A 178 -2.57 -20.75 4.62
CA ARG A 178 -3.09 -21.46 5.80
C ARG A 178 -4.58 -21.80 5.64
N LYS A 179 -5.43 -20.81 5.32
CA LYS A 179 -6.87 -21.04 5.11
C LYS A 179 -7.18 -22.03 3.99
N PHE A 180 -6.36 -22.12 2.95
CA PHE A 180 -6.57 -23.08 1.86
C PHE A 180 -6.12 -24.51 2.23
N ILE A 181 -5.02 -24.65 2.97
CA ILE A 181 -4.56 -25.93 3.53
C ILE A 181 -5.62 -26.49 4.48
N THR A 182 -6.05 -25.69 5.47
CA THR A 182 -7.13 -26.05 6.41
C THR A 182 -8.40 -26.47 5.69
N ARG A 183 -8.87 -25.68 4.71
CA ARG A 183 -10.07 -26.00 3.93
C ARG A 183 -9.92 -27.32 3.16
N SER A 184 -8.74 -27.59 2.59
CA SER A 184 -8.47 -28.82 1.86
C SER A 184 -8.51 -30.02 2.80
N LYS A 185 -7.79 -29.95 3.92
CA LYS A 185 -7.68 -31.05 4.89
C LYS A 185 -9.01 -31.35 5.61
N ILE A 186 -9.80 -30.33 5.95
CA ILE A 186 -11.17 -30.58 6.47
C ILE A 186 -12.05 -31.22 5.39
N LEU A 187 -12.02 -30.74 4.15
CA LEU A 187 -12.78 -31.36 3.06
C LEU A 187 -12.35 -32.81 2.78
N GLU A 188 -11.07 -33.13 2.97
CA GLU A 188 -10.53 -34.49 2.91
C GLU A 188 -11.08 -35.38 4.02
N LEU A 189 -11.11 -34.91 5.29
CA LEU A 189 -11.75 -35.64 6.40
C LEU A 189 -13.19 -36.04 6.05
N PHE A 190 -14.03 -35.08 5.63
CA PHE A 190 -15.43 -35.34 5.25
C PHE A 190 -15.55 -36.28 4.03
N ARG A 191 -14.60 -36.28 3.09
CA ARG A 191 -14.63 -37.18 1.92
C ARG A 191 -14.18 -38.59 2.21
N ASN A 192 -13.36 -38.78 3.23
CA ASN A 192 -12.80 -40.08 3.61
C ASN A 192 -13.68 -40.85 4.60
N VAL A 193 -14.77 -40.25 5.10
CA VAL A 193 -15.79 -40.95 5.90
C VAL A 193 -16.50 -42.03 5.07
N THR A 194 -16.62 -43.22 5.66
CA THR A 194 -17.46 -44.33 5.17
C THR A 194 -18.89 -44.16 5.68
N TYR A 195 -19.68 -43.33 5.00
CA TYR A 195 -21.10 -43.09 5.28
C TYR A 195 -21.94 -44.36 5.09
N ASP A 196 -22.95 -44.55 5.93
CA ASP A 196 -23.88 -45.69 5.82
C ASP A 196 -24.90 -45.51 4.68
N ASP A 197 -25.30 -44.27 4.38
CA ASP A 197 -25.97 -43.90 3.12
C ASP A 197 -24.90 -43.56 2.05
N PRO A 198 -24.73 -44.40 1.00
CA PRO A 198 -23.75 -44.13 -0.05
C PRO A 198 -23.99 -42.79 -0.78
N SER A 199 -25.25 -42.32 -0.84
CA SER A 199 -25.60 -41.07 -1.51
C SER A 199 -25.05 -39.83 -0.79
N LEU A 200 -24.84 -39.89 0.54
CA LEU A 200 -24.13 -38.86 1.30
C LEU A 200 -22.64 -38.85 0.97
N GLY A 201 -22.02 -40.03 0.88
CA GLY A 201 -20.61 -40.17 0.47
C GLY A 201 -20.36 -39.64 -0.93
N ASP A 202 -21.24 -39.97 -1.88
CA ASP A 202 -21.21 -39.41 -3.23
C ASP A 202 -21.42 -37.88 -3.21
N TYR A 203 -22.36 -37.39 -2.40
CA TYR A 203 -22.62 -35.95 -2.27
C TYR A 203 -21.41 -35.18 -1.73
N ALA A 204 -20.74 -35.66 -0.68
CA ALA A 204 -19.51 -35.07 -0.12
C ALA A 204 -18.35 -35.05 -1.14
N ARG A 205 -18.29 -36.04 -2.03
CA ARG A 205 -17.26 -36.16 -3.08
C ARG A 205 -17.58 -35.35 -4.36
N LYS A 206 -18.82 -34.87 -4.55
CA LYS A 206 -19.19 -34.05 -5.73
C LYS A 206 -18.31 -32.81 -5.89
N ARG A 207 -17.92 -32.52 -7.13
CA ARG A 207 -17.13 -31.35 -7.54
C ARG A 207 -17.73 -29.99 -7.09
N ARG A 208 -19.05 -29.92 -6.91
CA ARG A 208 -19.81 -28.73 -6.49
C ARG A 208 -20.32 -28.80 -5.05
N PHE A 209 -19.70 -29.61 -4.19
CA PHE A 209 -20.07 -29.66 -2.76
C PHE A 209 -19.99 -28.25 -2.10
N PRO A 210 -20.95 -27.84 -1.24
CA PRO A 210 -21.00 -26.51 -0.60
C PRO A 210 -19.90 -26.22 0.44
N VAL A 211 -18.63 -26.17 0.03
CA VAL A 211 -17.48 -25.93 0.93
C VAL A 211 -17.59 -24.63 1.74
N SER A 212 -18.28 -23.60 1.22
CA SER A 212 -18.54 -22.36 1.95
C SER A 212 -19.47 -22.52 3.15
N THR A 213 -20.32 -23.55 3.17
CA THR A 213 -21.17 -23.87 4.33
C THR A 213 -20.33 -24.53 5.43
N LEU A 214 -19.49 -25.52 5.08
CA LEU A 214 -18.53 -26.10 6.03
C LEU A 214 -17.60 -25.04 6.64
N ALA A 215 -17.16 -24.06 5.85
CA ALA A 215 -16.33 -22.96 6.34
C ALA A 215 -16.98 -22.21 7.52
N ARG A 216 -18.29 -21.98 7.51
CA ARG A 216 -18.99 -21.31 8.62
C ARG A 216 -19.07 -22.15 9.90
N LEU A 217 -18.83 -23.46 9.81
CA LEU A 217 -18.68 -24.33 10.98
C LEU A 217 -17.24 -24.27 11.48
N TYR A 218 -16.27 -24.68 10.66
CA TYR A 218 -14.87 -24.83 11.10
C TYR A 218 -14.11 -23.51 11.33
N GLU A 219 -14.64 -22.36 10.90
CA GLU A 219 -14.11 -21.04 11.28
C GLU A 219 -14.48 -20.64 12.73
N ASN A 220 -15.24 -21.48 13.47
CA ASN A 220 -15.56 -21.30 14.88
C ASN A 220 -14.83 -22.34 15.77
N GLU A 221 -14.04 -21.87 16.73
CA GLU A 221 -13.31 -22.71 17.68
C GLU A 221 -14.24 -23.65 18.47
N ARG A 222 -15.45 -23.20 18.86
CA ARG A 222 -16.42 -24.05 19.57
C ARG A 222 -16.86 -25.28 18.77
N PHE A 223 -16.86 -25.19 17.44
CA PHE A 223 -17.16 -26.33 16.57
C PHE A 223 -15.96 -27.27 16.45
N LEU A 224 -14.75 -26.72 16.33
CA LEU A 224 -13.52 -27.48 16.32
C LEU A 224 -13.35 -28.30 17.61
N ASP A 225 -13.58 -27.67 18.76
CA ASP A 225 -13.54 -28.31 20.08
C ASP A 225 -14.61 -29.40 20.21
N LEU A 226 -15.86 -29.12 19.81
CA LEU A 226 -16.98 -30.06 19.91
C LEU A 226 -16.75 -31.33 19.08
N VAL A 227 -16.20 -31.17 17.86
CA VAL A 227 -15.99 -32.27 16.91
C VAL A 227 -14.61 -32.92 17.08
N GLY A 228 -13.74 -32.38 17.94
CA GLY A 228 -12.39 -32.90 18.18
C GLY A 228 -11.46 -32.71 16.97
N ILE A 229 -11.55 -31.58 16.27
CA ILE A 229 -10.69 -31.22 15.13
C ILE A 229 -9.65 -30.20 15.60
N HIS A 230 -8.37 -30.56 15.59
CA HIS A 230 -7.29 -29.62 15.89
C HIS A 230 -6.72 -29.02 14.60
N ILE A 231 -6.49 -27.71 14.58
CA ILE A 231 -5.84 -26.99 13.47
C ILE A 231 -4.52 -26.40 13.94
N GLN A 232 -3.42 -26.82 13.33
CA GLN A 232 -2.10 -26.29 13.63
C GLN A 232 -2.01 -24.80 13.26
N ASN A 233 -1.50 -23.99 14.19
CA ASN A 233 -1.48 -22.53 14.02
C ASN A 233 -0.45 -22.01 12.99
N GLY A 234 0.66 -22.70 12.80
CA GLY A 234 1.68 -22.33 11.82
C GLY A 234 1.28 -22.67 10.38
N THR A 235 0.75 -23.88 10.17
CA THR A 235 0.61 -24.51 8.85
C THR A 235 -0.83 -24.53 8.33
N GLY A 236 -1.81 -24.57 9.23
CA GLY A 236 -3.20 -24.85 8.89
C GLY A 236 -3.48 -26.33 8.63
N GLU A 237 -2.53 -27.22 8.90
CA GLU A 237 -2.77 -28.66 8.92
C GLU A 237 -3.81 -29.02 9.98
N VAL A 238 -4.45 -30.17 9.77
CA VAL A 238 -5.62 -30.60 10.53
C VAL A 238 -5.42 -32.02 11.00
N SER A 239 -5.61 -32.26 12.30
CA SER A 239 -5.65 -33.60 12.90
C SER A 239 -6.99 -33.85 13.57
N LEU A 240 -7.45 -35.10 13.50
CA LEU A 240 -8.64 -35.55 14.20
C LEU A 240 -8.22 -36.17 15.55
N VAL A 241 -8.78 -35.66 16.64
CA VAL A 241 -8.53 -36.09 18.02
C VAL A 241 -9.67 -36.99 18.53
N SER A 242 -10.88 -36.84 17.99
CA SER A 242 -12.02 -37.72 18.29
C SER A 242 -11.89 -39.11 17.66
N SER A 243 -12.63 -40.11 18.17
CA SER A 243 -12.75 -41.41 17.49
C SER A 243 -13.36 -41.26 16.08
N ALA A 244 -12.96 -42.15 15.16
CA ALA A 244 -13.46 -42.13 13.79
C ALA A 244 -14.99 -42.38 13.71
N GLY A 245 -15.55 -43.14 14.66
CA GLY A 245 -16.99 -43.36 14.79
C GLY A 245 -17.73 -42.08 15.19
N LEU A 246 -17.19 -41.34 16.17
CA LEU A 246 -17.73 -40.05 16.60
C LEU A 246 -17.75 -39.04 15.45
N PHE A 247 -16.62 -38.89 14.75
CA PHE A 247 -16.53 -38.00 13.59
C PHE A 247 -17.47 -38.43 12.45
N LYS A 248 -17.61 -39.73 12.18
CA LYS A 248 -18.56 -40.25 11.18
C LYS A 248 -20.00 -39.83 11.47
N ARG A 249 -20.46 -39.88 12.73
CA ARG A 249 -21.82 -39.45 13.13
C ARG A 249 -22.04 -37.96 12.80
N VAL A 250 -21.13 -37.10 13.25
CA VAL A 250 -21.16 -35.65 13.00
C VAL A 250 -21.10 -35.34 11.51
N ALA A 251 -20.18 -35.97 10.77
CA ALA A 251 -20.05 -35.79 9.34
C ALA A 251 -21.33 -36.21 8.60
N THR A 252 -21.98 -37.29 9.02
CA THR A 252 -23.25 -37.77 8.45
C THR A 252 -24.37 -36.75 8.63
N LYS A 253 -24.56 -36.22 9.85
CA LYS A 253 -25.54 -35.14 10.12
C LYS A 253 -25.25 -33.90 9.26
N ILE A 254 -24.02 -33.37 9.33
CA ILE A 254 -23.64 -32.15 8.58
C ILE A 254 -23.81 -32.32 7.07
N VAL A 255 -23.43 -33.47 6.49
CA VAL A 255 -23.55 -33.68 5.04
C VAL A 255 -25.01 -33.86 4.62
N SER A 256 -25.86 -34.48 5.44
CA SER A 256 -27.31 -34.53 5.19
C SER A 256 -27.92 -33.13 5.30
N ASP A 257 -27.65 -32.41 6.38
CA ASP A 257 -28.22 -31.07 6.62
C ASP A 257 -27.78 -30.04 5.55
N ILE A 258 -26.60 -30.22 4.93
CA ILE A 258 -26.17 -29.47 3.73
C ILE A 258 -26.90 -29.94 2.46
N ARG A 259 -27.04 -31.26 2.25
CA ARG A 259 -27.74 -31.85 1.09
C ARG A 259 -29.20 -31.41 1.04
N ASP A 260 -29.84 -31.44 2.20
CA ASP A 260 -31.28 -31.26 2.39
C ASP A 260 -31.64 -29.77 2.63
N GLY A 261 -30.63 -28.90 2.72
CA GLY A 261 -30.76 -27.44 2.73
C GLY A 261 -31.00 -26.80 4.10
N VAL A 262 -31.10 -27.62 5.16
CA VAL A 262 -31.25 -27.23 6.57
C VAL A 262 -30.14 -26.24 6.97
N ILE A 263 -28.88 -26.54 6.64
CA ILE A 263 -27.76 -25.61 6.81
C ILE A 263 -27.18 -25.09 5.50
N ASN A 264 -26.91 -23.80 5.47
CA ASN A 264 -26.32 -23.08 4.36
C ASN A 264 -25.65 -21.79 4.85
N THR A 265 -25.00 -21.04 3.96
CA THR A 265 -24.26 -19.83 4.31
C THR A 265 -25.14 -18.69 4.87
N ARG A 266 -26.47 -18.73 4.70
CA ARG A 266 -27.41 -17.76 5.29
C ARG A 266 -27.85 -18.16 6.69
N THR A 267 -28.08 -19.45 6.95
CA THR A 267 -28.45 -19.93 8.30
C THR A 267 -27.27 -19.87 9.25
N LEU A 268 -26.07 -20.25 8.80
CA LEU A 268 -24.83 -20.19 9.57
C LEU A 268 -24.11 -18.83 9.47
N ASN A 269 -24.84 -17.73 9.26
CA ASN A 269 -24.18 -16.45 8.94
C ASN A 269 -23.57 -15.74 10.17
N LYS A 270 -24.10 -15.97 11.38
CA LYS A 270 -23.60 -15.41 12.64
C LYS A 270 -23.50 -16.52 13.68
N THR A 271 -22.35 -16.66 14.32
CA THR A 271 -22.13 -17.64 15.41
C THR A 271 -22.94 -17.37 16.68
N SER A 272 -23.56 -16.18 16.77
CA SER A 272 -24.41 -15.75 17.88
C SER A 272 -25.91 -15.72 17.55
N SER A 273 -26.35 -16.20 16.37
CA SER A 273 -27.77 -16.30 16.08
C SER A 273 -28.35 -17.59 16.65
N ASP A 274 -29.59 -17.54 17.14
CA ASP A 274 -30.32 -18.66 17.75
C ASP A 274 -30.17 -19.95 16.92
N ARG A 275 -30.45 -19.90 15.61
CA ARG A 275 -30.28 -21.03 14.66
C ARG A 275 -28.88 -21.65 14.61
N TYR A 276 -27.83 -20.89 14.90
CA TYR A 276 -26.47 -21.41 14.96
C TYR A 276 -26.21 -22.07 16.32
N VAL A 277 -26.74 -21.49 17.40
CA VAL A 277 -26.65 -22.05 18.75
C VAL A 277 -27.44 -23.36 18.83
N GLU A 278 -28.72 -23.35 18.40
CA GLU A 278 -29.57 -24.53 18.23
C GLU A 278 -28.84 -25.63 17.44
N TYR A 279 -28.24 -25.29 16.28
CA TYR A 279 -27.50 -26.27 15.48
C TYR A 279 -26.22 -26.81 16.16
N MET A 280 -25.56 -26.01 16.99
CA MET A 280 -24.39 -26.43 17.77
C MET A 280 -24.79 -27.30 18.96
N ASP A 281 -25.98 -27.10 19.53
CA ASP A 281 -26.52 -27.91 20.61
C ASP A 281 -27.11 -29.23 20.07
N ASP A 282 -27.82 -29.22 18.93
CA ASP A 282 -28.17 -30.42 18.15
C ASP A 282 -26.95 -31.34 17.90
N LEU A 283 -25.79 -30.74 17.59
CA LEU A 283 -24.54 -31.45 17.36
C LEU A 283 -23.91 -31.96 18.67
N ARG A 284 -24.16 -31.30 19.80
CA ARG A 284 -23.71 -31.75 21.12
C ARG A 284 -24.54 -32.93 21.61
N ASP A 285 -25.85 -32.84 21.51
CA ASP A 285 -26.76 -33.88 21.98
C ASP A 285 -26.51 -35.19 21.23
N LEU A 286 -26.35 -35.13 19.89
CA LEU A 286 -25.94 -36.27 19.05
C LEU A 286 -24.62 -36.94 19.50
N LEU A 287 -23.73 -36.17 20.14
CA LEU A 287 -22.43 -36.61 20.63
C LEU A 287 -22.46 -37.08 22.10
N GLU A 288 -23.50 -36.73 22.84
CA GLU A 288 -23.68 -37.11 24.24
C GLU A 288 -24.56 -38.36 24.36
N GLU A 289 -25.62 -38.49 23.55
CA GLU A 289 -26.52 -39.66 23.49
C GLU A 289 -25.81 -41.02 23.27
N HIS A 290 -24.59 -41.02 22.74
CA HIS A 290 -23.83 -42.23 22.43
C HIS A 290 -22.47 -42.35 23.13
N LYS A 291 -22.22 -41.58 24.20
CA LYS A 291 -21.05 -41.82 25.08
C LYS A 291 -21.18 -43.11 25.90
N ASP A 292 -22.39 -43.60 26.09
CA ASP A 292 -22.67 -44.81 26.89
C ASP A 292 -22.60 -46.13 26.10
N ASP A 293 -22.36 -46.07 24.77
CA ASP A 293 -22.35 -47.23 23.86
C ASP A 293 -20.95 -47.78 23.47
N GLU A 294 -19.84 -47.12 23.81
CA GLU A 294 -18.48 -47.64 23.52
C GLU A 294 -17.98 -48.55 24.66
N PRO A 295 -17.78 -49.87 24.43
CA PRO A 295 -17.07 -50.71 25.37
C PRO A 295 -15.58 -50.36 25.37
N ALA A 296 -15.01 -50.14 26.54
CA ALA A 296 -13.59 -49.84 26.70
C ALA A 296 -12.70 -51.01 26.26
N ASN A 297 -12.17 -50.97 25.04
CA ASN A 297 -11.02 -51.76 24.63
C ASN A 297 -10.20 -50.98 23.59
N GLY A 298 -8.95 -50.66 23.93
CA GLY A 298 -8.11 -49.79 23.12
C GLY A 298 -7.21 -50.56 22.16
N GLU A 299 -7.12 -50.08 20.92
CA GLU A 299 -6.00 -50.37 20.02
C GLU A 299 -5.41 -49.05 19.49
N THR A 300 -4.38 -48.56 20.17
CA THR A 300 -3.48 -47.56 19.59
C THR A 300 -2.66 -48.21 18.48
N ALA A 301 -2.97 -47.89 17.23
CA ALA A 301 -2.17 -48.28 16.08
C ALA A 301 -0.83 -47.52 16.06
N SER A 302 0.15 -48.03 16.80
CA SER A 302 1.53 -47.52 16.84
C SER A 302 2.37 -48.18 15.75
N THR A 303 2.68 -47.45 14.68
CA THR A 303 3.62 -47.92 13.64
C THR A 303 5.07 -47.89 14.16
N HIS A 304 5.81 -48.97 13.95
CA HIS A 304 7.14 -49.19 14.53
C HIS A 304 8.21 -48.16 14.15
N SER A 305 9.14 -47.92 15.08
CA SER A 305 10.54 -47.55 14.82
C SER A 305 11.40 -48.14 15.94
N GLU A 306 12.39 -48.94 15.58
CA GLU A 306 13.19 -49.73 16.53
C GLU A 306 14.20 -48.88 17.32
N ALA A 307 14.57 -49.36 18.52
CA ALA A 307 15.53 -48.73 19.39
C ALA A 307 16.69 -49.66 19.77
N SER A 308 17.90 -49.12 19.85
CA SER A 308 19.08 -49.60 20.61
C SER A 308 20.14 -48.49 20.56
N ASN A 309 20.92 -48.15 21.60
CA ASN A 309 21.14 -48.83 22.87
C ASN A 309 21.49 -47.83 24.00
N SER A 310 21.34 -48.27 25.27
CA SER A 310 21.73 -47.57 26.51
C SER A 310 23.19 -47.94 26.94
N PRO A 311 23.81 -47.46 28.05
CA PRO A 311 23.22 -46.89 29.28
C PRO A 311 23.93 -45.69 29.97
N ALA A 312 23.29 -45.26 31.06
CA ALA A 312 23.59 -44.15 31.97
C ALA A 312 24.89 -44.22 32.78
N ASN A 313 25.29 -43.06 33.34
CA ASN A 313 25.54 -42.95 34.79
C ASN A 313 25.18 -41.54 35.29
N GLY A 314 24.77 -41.39 36.56
CA GLY A 314 24.21 -40.14 37.09
C GLY A 314 25.04 -39.46 38.19
N SER A 315 24.60 -38.28 38.65
CA SER A 315 24.89 -37.68 39.96
C SER A 315 23.96 -36.48 40.25
N GLN A 316 23.69 -36.22 41.53
CA GLN A 316 22.74 -35.22 42.04
C GLN A 316 23.44 -33.91 42.53
N PRO A 317 22.71 -32.87 43.03
CA PRO A 317 23.13 -31.44 42.96
C PRO A 317 23.71 -30.93 44.33
N PRO A 318 23.75 -29.62 44.73
CA PRO A 318 22.60 -28.68 44.84
C PRO A 318 22.85 -27.15 44.63
N GLY A 319 21.76 -26.38 44.61
CA GLY A 319 21.67 -24.96 45.04
C GLY A 319 22.08 -23.85 44.06
N SER A 320 21.57 -22.61 44.16
CA SER A 320 20.41 -22.07 44.91
C SER A 320 20.16 -20.59 44.52
N ASP A 321 18.88 -20.18 44.41
CA ASP A 321 18.29 -18.84 44.62
C ASP A 321 18.85 -17.56 43.95
N GLY A 322 17.92 -16.66 43.57
CA GLY A 322 18.26 -15.30 43.09
C GLY A 322 17.16 -14.51 42.36
N GLN A 323 16.03 -14.22 43.02
CA GLN A 323 15.00 -13.29 42.50
C GLN A 323 15.28 -11.82 42.87
N GLY A 324 14.72 -10.87 42.10
CA GLY A 324 14.60 -9.43 42.42
C GLY A 324 14.91 -8.54 41.20
N GLN A 325 13.96 -7.80 40.59
CA GLN A 325 13.37 -6.51 41.03
C GLN A 325 14.45 -5.44 41.36
N GLY A 326 14.38 -4.19 40.90
CA GLY A 326 13.35 -3.43 40.16
C GLY A 326 13.36 -1.94 40.62
N SER A 327 12.77 -1.01 39.84
CA SER A 327 12.55 0.42 40.21
C SER A 327 13.82 1.31 40.24
N GLN A 328 13.80 2.65 40.17
CA GLN A 328 12.84 3.70 39.71
C GLN A 328 13.61 5.02 39.46
N ALA A 329 12.95 6.08 38.98
CA ALA A 329 13.56 7.41 38.73
C ALA A 329 13.15 8.48 39.76
N HIS A 330 14.00 9.50 40.00
CA HIS A 330 13.57 10.91 40.17
C HIS A 330 14.73 11.95 40.11
N ASP A 331 14.35 13.22 39.98
CA ASP A 331 15.14 14.46 39.79
C ASP A 331 15.98 14.96 40.99
N GLY A 332 16.78 16.04 40.80
CA GLY A 332 16.93 17.04 41.88
C GLY A 332 18.21 17.90 42.07
N ALA A 333 18.78 18.50 41.00
CA ALA A 333 19.50 19.80 40.94
C ALA A 333 20.41 20.41 42.08
N VAL A 334 21.55 21.02 41.66
CA VAL A 334 22.44 22.02 42.35
C VAL A 334 23.20 21.52 43.61
N GLY A 335 24.50 21.73 43.90
CA GLY A 335 25.69 22.40 43.32
C GLY A 335 26.84 22.32 44.37
N ASP A 336 28.10 22.72 44.21
CA ASP A 336 28.87 23.29 43.08
C ASP A 336 30.41 23.05 43.26
N SER A 337 31.20 23.37 42.22
CA SER A 337 32.67 23.51 42.09
C SER A 337 33.67 23.03 43.18
N ARG A 338 34.57 22.11 42.75
CA ARG A 338 36.02 22.39 42.60
C ARG A 338 36.69 21.34 41.68
N GLY A 339 37.63 21.78 40.85
CA GLY A 339 38.08 21.00 39.69
C GLY A 339 39.36 20.17 39.89
N SER A 340 39.60 19.28 38.94
CA SER A 340 40.92 18.75 38.59
C SER A 340 41.00 18.59 37.07
N ASN A 341 42.20 18.78 36.51
CA ASN A 341 42.45 18.55 35.09
C ASN A 341 42.44 17.05 34.78
N ASP A 342 41.78 16.64 33.71
CA ASP A 342 42.17 15.46 32.94
C ASP A 342 41.84 15.67 31.45
N ALA A 343 42.61 14.99 30.59
CA ALA A 343 42.67 15.26 29.16
C ALA A 343 41.70 14.41 28.32
N GLY A 344 41.38 14.90 27.12
CA GLY A 344 41.00 14.04 26.00
C GLY A 344 39.56 13.51 25.98
N ARG A 345 38.61 14.35 25.56
CA ARG A 345 37.47 13.93 24.72
C ARG A 345 36.85 15.14 24.03
N ASP A 346 37.00 15.23 22.71
CA ASP A 346 36.33 16.26 21.90
C ASP A 346 34.81 16.15 22.07
N LYS A 347 34.21 17.19 22.66
CA LYS A 347 32.76 17.36 22.61
C LYS A 347 32.39 17.75 21.17
N PRO A 348 31.44 17.06 20.51
CA PRO A 348 31.02 17.46 19.17
C PRO A 348 30.52 18.91 19.19
N LYS A 349 31.06 19.74 18.28
CA LYS A 349 30.63 21.14 18.15
C LYS A 349 29.10 21.18 17.98
N PRO A 350 28.38 22.07 18.68
CA PRO A 350 26.94 22.17 18.52
C PRO A 350 26.61 22.46 17.05
N LEU A 351 25.69 21.68 16.48
CA LEU A 351 25.23 21.85 15.11
C LEU A 351 24.73 23.30 14.91
N PRO A 352 25.06 23.96 13.79
CA PRO A 352 24.68 25.35 13.57
C PRO A 352 23.15 25.47 13.62
N ARG A 353 22.65 26.38 14.48
CA ARG A 353 21.20 26.63 14.61
C ARG A 353 20.63 27.05 13.25
N LYS A 354 19.67 26.28 12.74
CA LYS A 354 18.94 26.59 11.51
C LYS A 354 18.30 27.99 11.64
N ARG A 355 18.43 28.83 10.60
CA ARG A 355 17.87 30.19 10.59
C ARG A 355 16.34 30.15 10.71
N ASN A 356 15.76 31.14 11.38
CA ASN A 356 14.30 31.29 11.58
C ASN A 356 13.65 32.23 10.55
N TYR A 357 14.44 32.82 9.67
CA TYR A 357 14.04 33.76 8.62
C TYR A 357 14.79 33.38 7.34
N LEU A 358 14.21 33.72 6.17
CA LEU A 358 14.88 33.57 4.88
C LEU A 358 15.99 34.61 4.72
N ASN A 359 16.99 34.31 3.89
CA ASN A 359 18.08 35.24 3.61
C ASN A 359 17.80 36.03 2.33
N THR A 360 17.01 37.10 2.44
CA THR A 360 16.61 37.93 1.29
C THR A 360 17.62 39.03 0.94
N ASP A 361 18.67 39.24 1.74
CA ASP A 361 19.68 40.31 1.56
C ASP A 361 20.37 40.29 0.18
N ASN A 362 20.36 39.14 -0.47
CA ASN A 362 20.92 38.90 -1.80
C ASN A 362 19.99 39.28 -2.97
N LEU A 363 18.74 39.66 -2.69
CA LEU A 363 17.74 40.03 -3.68
C LEU A 363 17.60 41.55 -3.77
N THR A 364 17.85 42.10 -4.95
CA THR A 364 17.55 43.49 -5.28
C THR A 364 16.44 43.48 -6.32
N VAL A 365 15.26 43.99 -5.98
CA VAL A 365 14.15 44.09 -6.94
C VAL A 365 14.35 45.35 -7.80
N PRO A 366 14.39 45.25 -9.14
CA PRO A 366 14.54 46.43 -10.00
C PRO A 366 13.40 47.43 -9.83
N THR A 367 13.69 48.72 -10.05
CA THR A 367 12.66 49.78 -10.03
C THR A 367 11.67 49.68 -11.19
N SER A 368 12.00 48.95 -12.25
CA SER A 368 11.09 48.59 -13.34
C SER A 368 10.08 47.50 -12.98
N PHE A 369 10.30 46.74 -11.90
CA PHE A 369 9.40 45.66 -11.49
C PHE A 369 8.23 46.22 -10.66
N PRO A 370 6.99 45.68 -10.82
CA PRO A 370 5.81 46.15 -10.10
C PRO A 370 5.98 46.20 -8.57
N ALA A 371 5.44 47.25 -7.94
CA ALA A 371 5.53 47.49 -6.49
C ALA A 371 5.10 46.29 -5.62
N SER A 372 4.18 45.45 -6.10
CA SER A 372 3.77 44.23 -5.38
C SER A 372 4.92 43.23 -5.14
N ILE A 373 5.95 43.19 -5.99
CA ILE A 373 7.11 42.30 -5.82
C ILE A 373 8.04 42.84 -4.71
N HIS A 374 8.16 44.17 -4.58
CA HIS A 374 8.92 44.81 -3.50
C HIS A 374 8.31 44.49 -2.13
N GLU A 375 6.98 44.62 -2.00
CA GLU A 375 6.27 44.26 -0.76
C GLU A 375 6.35 42.75 -0.46
N ILE A 376 6.25 41.87 -1.46
CA ILE A 376 6.43 40.42 -1.29
C ILE A 376 7.82 40.07 -0.74
N VAL A 377 8.90 40.69 -1.25
CA VAL A 377 10.27 40.43 -0.75
C VAL A 377 10.45 40.95 0.69
N LYS A 378 9.83 42.10 1.01
CA LYS A 378 9.79 42.68 2.36
C LYS A 378 8.99 41.82 3.35
N GLU A 379 7.90 41.22 2.92
CA GLU A 379 7.14 40.24 3.73
C GLU A 379 7.95 38.95 3.94
N LEU A 380 8.56 38.39 2.89
CA LEU A 380 9.42 37.20 2.97
C LEU A 380 10.62 37.38 3.92
N SER A 381 11.18 38.58 4.01
CA SER A 381 12.28 38.89 4.94
C SER A 381 11.82 38.94 6.41
N ALA A 382 10.56 39.30 6.66
CA ALA A 382 9.97 39.46 7.99
C ALA A 382 9.26 38.19 8.51
N LEU A 383 8.91 37.24 7.65
CA LEU A 383 8.22 36.01 8.05
C LEU A 383 9.13 35.05 8.84
N ASN A 384 8.69 34.72 10.05
CA ASN A 384 9.36 33.73 10.89
C ASN A 384 8.92 32.32 10.49
N ILE A 385 9.81 31.57 9.82
CA ILE A 385 9.49 30.28 9.21
C ILE A 385 9.24 29.15 10.21
N GLN A 386 9.60 29.33 11.49
CA GLN A 386 9.24 28.39 12.57
C GLN A 386 7.80 28.59 13.03
N ARG A 387 7.25 29.80 12.88
CA ARG A 387 5.89 30.16 13.30
C ARG A 387 4.88 30.07 12.15
N PHE A 388 5.32 30.40 10.93
CA PHE A 388 4.43 30.56 9.77
C PHE A 388 4.96 29.86 8.51
N PRO A 389 5.29 28.55 8.56
CA PRO A 389 5.86 27.86 7.41
C PRO A 389 4.93 27.83 6.19
N ASN A 390 3.63 27.53 6.37
CA ASN A 390 2.63 27.57 5.31
C ASN A 390 2.58 28.94 4.61
N ALA A 391 2.32 30.01 5.36
CA ALA A 391 2.25 31.36 4.81
C ALA A 391 3.55 31.80 4.11
N THR A 392 4.71 31.30 4.58
CA THR A 392 5.98 31.55 3.87
C THR A 392 6.03 30.80 2.54
N LEU A 393 5.60 29.53 2.49
CA LEU A 393 5.63 28.73 1.27
C LEU A 393 4.63 29.26 0.21
N ASP A 394 3.42 29.65 0.62
CA ASP A 394 2.41 30.30 -0.22
C ASP A 394 2.94 31.61 -0.83
N LEU A 395 3.66 32.40 -0.02
CA LEU A 395 4.27 33.65 -0.47
C LEU A 395 5.46 33.39 -1.39
N LEU A 396 6.24 32.32 -1.17
CA LEU A 396 7.30 31.88 -2.10
C LEU A 396 6.73 31.44 -3.46
N ARG A 397 5.60 30.72 -3.48
CA ARG A 397 4.88 30.38 -4.72
C ARG A 397 4.44 31.63 -5.46
N THR A 398 3.87 32.59 -4.75
CA THR A 398 3.40 33.87 -5.29
C THR A 398 4.55 34.74 -5.82
N PHE A 399 5.66 34.80 -5.07
CA PHE A 399 6.89 35.48 -5.43
C PHE A 399 7.47 34.92 -6.73
N LEU A 400 7.60 33.59 -6.82
CA LEU A 400 8.13 32.89 -7.99
C LEU A 400 7.31 33.21 -9.25
N GLU A 401 5.98 33.10 -9.19
CA GLU A 401 5.12 33.35 -10.36
C GLU A 401 5.17 34.83 -10.79
N LYS A 402 4.98 35.78 -9.86
CA LYS A 402 4.94 37.22 -10.19
C LYS A 402 6.28 37.75 -10.68
N THR A 403 7.39 37.26 -10.12
CA THR A 403 8.74 37.70 -10.50
C THR A 403 9.10 37.25 -11.91
N ILE A 404 8.71 36.02 -12.30
CA ILE A 404 8.91 35.54 -13.68
C ILE A 404 8.05 36.33 -14.67
N LYS A 405 6.80 36.63 -14.33
CA LYS A 405 5.92 37.48 -15.18
C LYS A 405 6.50 38.87 -15.42
N ALA A 406 6.94 39.55 -14.36
CA ALA A 406 7.54 40.88 -14.48
C ALA A 406 8.86 40.88 -15.27
N HIS A 407 9.67 39.82 -15.17
CA HIS A 407 10.87 39.68 -15.97
C HIS A 407 10.57 39.50 -17.47
N ALA A 408 9.59 38.66 -17.82
CA ALA A 408 9.14 38.52 -19.22
C ALA A 408 8.60 39.86 -19.77
N GLU A 409 7.81 40.59 -18.97
CA GLU A 409 7.28 41.91 -19.33
C GLU A 409 8.38 42.95 -19.59
N VAL A 410 9.42 43.01 -18.74
CA VAL A 410 10.58 43.89 -18.92
C VAL A 410 11.39 43.55 -20.18
N LEU A 411 11.43 42.27 -20.58
CA LEU A 411 12.06 41.82 -21.82
C LEU A 411 11.18 42.01 -23.07
N GLY A 412 9.91 42.39 -22.92
CA GLY A 412 8.93 42.45 -24.00
C GLY A 412 8.51 41.08 -24.55
N GLU A 413 8.68 40.00 -23.77
CA GLU A 413 8.31 38.64 -24.14
C GLU A 413 6.92 38.25 -23.59
N GLU A 414 6.08 37.59 -24.39
CA GLU A 414 4.79 37.06 -23.93
C GLU A 414 4.89 35.59 -23.47
N ILE A 415 4.43 35.32 -22.25
CA ILE A 415 4.31 33.96 -21.71
C ILE A 415 3.03 33.31 -22.28
N LYS A 416 3.20 32.28 -23.13
CA LYS A 416 2.07 31.55 -23.76
C LYS A 416 1.15 30.92 -22.71
N ARG A 417 -0.15 31.18 -22.89
CA ARG A 417 -1.27 30.61 -22.10
C ARG A 417 -1.50 29.15 -22.48
N SER A 418 -2.20 28.39 -21.62
CA SER A 418 -2.74 27.10 -22.03
C SER A 418 -3.96 27.33 -22.94
N SER A 419 -4.34 26.33 -23.74
CA SER A 419 -5.53 26.38 -24.60
C SER A 419 -6.86 26.23 -23.84
N ASN A 420 -6.81 25.89 -22.55
CA ASN A 420 -7.96 25.31 -21.82
C ASN A 420 -8.46 26.20 -20.67
N GLU A 421 -7.92 27.42 -20.52
CA GLU A 421 -8.18 28.30 -19.37
C GLU A 421 -8.72 29.68 -19.81
N GLN A 422 -9.35 30.42 -18.88
CA GLN A 422 -9.99 31.74 -19.09
C GLN A 422 -9.01 32.90 -19.43
N GLY A 423 -7.84 32.59 -19.97
CA GLY A 423 -6.84 33.56 -20.42
C GLY A 423 -5.77 33.94 -19.39
N PHE A 424 -5.74 33.29 -18.22
CA PHE A 424 -4.72 33.53 -17.21
C PHE A 424 -3.39 32.82 -17.53
N VAL A 425 -2.29 33.36 -17.00
CA VAL A 425 -0.95 32.77 -17.04
C VAL A 425 -0.64 32.26 -15.65
N TYR A 426 -0.30 30.98 -15.50
CA TYR A 426 -0.01 30.34 -14.20
C TYR A 426 1.48 29.99 -14.06
N LEU A 427 1.89 29.63 -12.84
CA LEU A 427 3.26 29.21 -12.52
C LEU A 427 3.80 28.10 -13.44
N SER A 428 2.95 27.18 -13.91
CA SER A 428 3.29 26.20 -14.96
C SER A 428 3.80 26.86 -16.24
N ASN A 429 3.06 27.83 -16.78
CA ASN A 429 3.43 28.58 -17.98
C ASN A 429 4.72 29.37 -17.75
N CYS A 430 4.83 30.04 -16.60
CA CYS A 430 6.01 30.81 -16.20
C CYS A 430 7.29 29.95 -16.18
N LEU A 431 7.23 28.75 -15.58
CA LEU A 431 8.38 27.85 -15.49
C LEU A 431 8.75 27.21 -16.83
N VAL A 432 7.77 26.94 -17.71
CA VAL A 432 8.02 26.49 -19.09
C VAL A 432 8.73 27.57 -19.90
N TRP A 433 8.23 28.81 -19.84
CA TRP A 433 8.85 29.95 -20.53
C TRP A 433 10.26 30.22 -19.98
N LEU A 434 10.45 30.26 -18.66
CA LEU A 434 11.74 30.55 -18.05
C LEU A 434 12.81 29.50 -18.40
N GLU A 435 12.46 28.21 -18.44
CA GLU A 435 13.39 27.17 -18.89
C GLU A 435 13.82 27.39 -20.34
N GLN A 436 12.89 27.84 -21.20
CA GLN A 436 13.20 28.12 -22.60
C GLN A 436 14.01 29.40 -22.77
N HIS A 437 13.72 30.45 -22.00
CA HIS A 437 14.50 31.69 -21.98
C HIS A 437 15.95 31.45 -21.51
N PHE A 438 16.17 30.62 -20.47
CA PHE A 438 17.53 30.25 -20.07
C PHE A 438 18.27 29.38 -21.10
N LYS A 439 17.55 28.59 -21.92
CA LYS A 439 18.16 27.89 -23.06
C LYS A 439 18.57 28.85 -24.17
N SER A 440 17.71 29.78 -24.57
CA SER A 440 18.00 30.73 -25.67
C SER A 440 19.09 31.74 -25.30
N THR A 441 19.16 32.16 -24.04
CA THR A 441 20.17 33.11 -23.54
C THR A 441 21.48 32.45 -23.05
N GLY A 442 21.62 31.12 -23.18
CA GLY A 442 22.84 30.39 -22.80
C GLY A 442 23.09 30.27 -21.29
N GLN A 443 22.09 30.57 -20.45
CA GLN A 443 22.15 30.55 -18.99
C GLN A 443 22.02 29.13 -18.42
N THR A 444 22.88 28.22 -18.89
CA THR A 444 22.78 26.77 -18.67
C THR A 444 22.74 26.34 -17.21
N ALA A 445 23.41 27.08 -16.32
CA ALA A 445 23.45 26.84 -14.88
C ALA A 445 22.07 26.86 -14.19
N PHE A 446 21.09 27.58 -14.74
CA PHE A 446 19.76 27.71 -14.15
C PHE A 446 18.69 26.78 -14.76
N ILE A 447 19.01 26.08 -15.86
CA ILE A 447 18.10 25.12 -16.50
C ILE A 447 17.73 23.98 -15.54
N GLN A 448 18.71 23.35 -14.89
CA GLN A 448 18.45 22.24 -13.96
C GLN A 448 17.68 22.68 -12.70
N PRO A 449 18.01 23.81 -12.03
CA PRO A 449 17.16 24.40 -11.00
C PRO A 449 15.70 24.62 -11.44
N VAL A 450 15.46 25.25 -12.60
CA VAL A 450 14.09 25.45 -13.12
C VAL A 450 13.40 24.10 -13.41
N GLN A 451 14.12 23.09 -13.90
CA GLN A 451 13.59 21.74 -14.07
C GLN A 451 13.26 21.03 -12.74
N LYS A 452 14.04 21.23 -11.67
CA LYS A 452 13.70 20.75 -10.31
C LYS A 452 12.39 21.38 -9.86
N ILE A 453 12.27 22.70 -9.98
CA ILE A 453 11.07 23.45 -9.62
C ILE A 453 9.88 22.97 -10.46
N ARG A 454 10.00 22.88 -11.79
CA ARG A 454 8.89 22.54 -12.70
C ARG A 454 8.38 21.11 -12.53
N GLY A 455 9.28 20.12 -12.47
CA GLY A 455 8.92 18.71 -12.65
C GLY A 455 9.01 17.83 -11.40
N GLY A 456 9.58 18.30 -10.29
CA GLY A 456 9.84 17.45 -9.11
C GLY A 456 10.84 16.30 -9.37
N ARG A 457 11.47 16.28 -10.56
CA ARG A 457 12.38 15.22 -11.05
C ARG A 457 13.58 14.95 -10.13
N TYR A 458 13.96 15.95 -9.34
CA TYR A 458 15.07 15.94 -8.39
C TYR A 458 14.61 16.07 -6.92
N GLY A 459 13.33 15.74 -6.64
CA GLY A 459 12.71 15.83 -5.32
C GLY A 459 11.39 16.60 -5.33
N PHE A 460 10.46 16.22 -4.45
CA PHE A 460 9.18 16.91 -4.27
C PHE A 460 9.36 18.29 -3.63
N VAL A 461 10.26 18.39 -2.65
CA VAL A 461 10.49 19.64 -1.91
C VAL A 461 11.14 20.70 -2.80
N GLY A 462 10.56 21.90 -2.80
CA GLY A 462 10.90 22.99 -3.72
C GLY A 462 10.33 22.86 -5.13
N SER A 463 9.45 21.89 -5.39
CA SER A 463 8.76 21.75 -6.69
C SER A 463 7.41 22.46 -6.73
N LYS A 464 6.96 22.80 -7.94
CA LYS A 464 5.62 23.31 -8.27
C LYS A 464 4.52 22.39 -7.75
N ALA A 465 4.77 21.07 -7.75
CA ALA A 465 3.85 20.09 -7.17
C ALA A 465 3.72 20.23 -5.64
N GLN A 466 4.80 20.51 -4.90
CA GLN A 466 4.71 20.81 -3.47
C GLN A 466 4.02 22.15 -3.23
N LEU A 467 4.41 23.19 -3.95
CA LEU A 467 3.84 24.53 -3.81
C LEU A 467 2.31 24.50 -4.03
N ASP A 468 1.85 23.85 -5.09
CA ASP A 468 0.41 23.69 -5.34
C ASP A 468 -0.26 22.79 -4.29
N ALA A 469 0.38 21.69 -3.89
CA ALA A 469 -0.19 20.77 -2.90
C ALA A 469 -0.40 21.47 -1.53
N THR A 470 0.54 22.29 -1.06
CA THR A 470 0.36 23.08 0.17
C THR A 470 -0.75 24.12 0.05
N ASN A 471 -0.91 24.74 -1.14
CA ASN A 471 -1.94 25.74 -1.38
C ASN A 471 -3.36 25.18 -1.56
N HIS A 472 -3.50 23.93 -2.03
CA HIS A 472 -4.81 23.39 -2.48
C HIS A 472 -5.27 22.14 -1.74
N ASN A 473 -4.37 21.31 -1.19
CA ASN A 473 -4.74 20.09 -0.48
C ASN A 473 -4.81 20.35 1.03
N HIS A 474 -6.02 20.27 1.58
CA HIS A 474 -6.32 20.57 2.99
C HIS A 474 -5.71 19.60 4.02
N HIS A 475 -5.07 18.51 3.58
CA HIS A 475 -4.30 17.59 4.43
C HIS A 475 -2.78 17.81 4.35
N ILE A 476 -2.29 18.68 3.46
CA ILE A 476 -0.87 18.95 3.25
C ILE A 476 -0.50 20.30 3.88
N PHE A 477 0.59 20.32 4.65
CA PHE A 477 1.13 21.53 5.26
C PHE A 477 2.65 21.57 5.13
N ALA A 478 3.21 22.77 5.03
CA ALA A 478 4.64 23.01 5.00
C ALA A 478 5.24 22.97 6.41
N THR A 479 6.43 22.38 6.52
CA THR A 479 7.29 22.48 7.70
C THR A 479 8.33 23.59 7.55
N PRO A 480 9.00 24.02 8.63
CA PRO A 480 10.11 24.98 8.56
C PRO A 480 11.30 24.48 7.72
N ASP A 481 11.43 23.17 7.49
CA ASP A 481 12.49 22.61 6.65
C ASP A 481 12.10 22.57 5.16
N ASP A 482 10.83 22.33 4.83
CA ASP A 482 10.30 22.48 3.46
C ASP A 482 10.57 23.88 2.92
N VAL A 483 10.29 24.90 3.74
CA VAL A 483 10.53 26.31 3.38
C VAL A 483 12.01 26.58 3.12
N ARG A 484 12.94 25.97 3.88
CA ARG A 484 14.39 26.13 3.70
C ARG A 484 14.88 25.45 2.43
N GLU A 485 14.44 24.24 2.14
CA GLU A 485 14.85 23.51 0.93
C GLU A 485 14.20 24.11 -0.33
N CYS A 486 12.94 24.56 -0.24
CA CYS A 486 12.31 25.35 -1.29
C CYS A 486 13.11 26.62 -1.56
N TRP A 487 13.43 27.41 -0.53
CA TRP A 487 14.26 28.60 -0.68
C TRP A 487 15.62 28.30 -1.32
N ALA A 488 16.34 27.30 -0.82
CA ALA A 488 17.65 26.89 -1.38
C ALA A 488 17.55 26.43 -2.85
N THR A 489 16.38 25.96 -3.29
CA THR A 489 16.11 25.58 -4.67
C THR A 489 15.81 26.80 -5.56
N ILE A 490 15.10 27.82 -5.05
CA ILE A 490 14.66 28.97 -5.86
C ILE A 490 15.55 30.21 -5.75
N GLU A 491 16.33 30.42 -4.67
CA GLU A 491 17.12 31.64 -4.42
C GLU A 491 18.02 31.98 -5.61
N GLY A 492 18.78 31.00 -6.11
CA GLY A 492 19.69 31.20 -7.24
C GLY A 492 18.97 31.56 -8.55
N VAL A 493 17.76 31.04 -8.77
CA VAL A 493 16.93 31.39 -9.94
C VAL A 493 16.40 32.80 -9.78
N MET A 494 15.80 33.13 -8.64
CA MET A 494 15.21 34.45 -8.38
C MET A 494 16.26 35.56 -8.36
N LYS A 495 17.48 35.30 -7.86
CA LYS A 495 18.61 36.24 -7.94
C LYS A 495 19.06 36.51 -9.39
N THR A 496 18.76 35.63 -10.33
CA THR A 496 19.05 35.84 -11.76
C THR A 496 17.89 36.53 -12.46
N VAL A 497 16.64 36.12 -12.20
CA VAL A 497 15.42 36.76 -12.77
C VAL A 497 15.24 38.21 -12.28
N LEU A 498 15.75 38.56 -11.10
CA LEU A 498 15.77 39.93 -10.58
C LEU A 498 16.95 40.79 -11.06
N LYS A 499 17.86 40.26 -11.89
CA LYS A 499 18.87 41.11 -12.55
C LYS A 499 18.28 41.71 -13.84
N PRO A 500 18.51 42.99 -14.10
CA PRO A 500 18.21 43.61 -15.39
C PRO A 500 19.13 43.09 -16.51
#